data_AF-A0A1E9C636-F1
#
_entry.id   AF-A0A1E9C636-F1
#
_cell.length_a   1.000
_cell.length_b   1.000
_cell.length_c   1.000
_cell.angle_alpha   90.00
_cell.angle_beta   90.00
_cell.angle_gamma   90.00
#
_symmetry.space_group_name_H-M   'P 1'
#
loop_
_entity.id
_entity.type
_entity.pdbx_description
1 polymer ?
#
loop_
_entity_poly.entity_id
_entity_poly.type
_entity_poly.pdbx_seq_one_letter_code
_entity_poly.pdbx_strand_id
1 'polypeptide(L)'
;MKKCILLFFLLLLLACQDKKYFRDFIDVSDAIIYGCEVSKPSLLCLIDDNDKILSIKNCDTLVANFVCYMLHDPMKTDVGKIVHPSEYPIYVILERDSIVSILSSEEMKKELGKEDRRALKDRLLRSKYDGNNDIAYLNVLLKLYAYLSNQNSNSVIELSYLDSLINKHNKFYGKYLLAQLYKDLDVKNADEMYSDLWVNSTKNDMEEYPEEFIDIMKCKDHLVLVNKEDILFGCTEYDFGIISPNKEVTCTFSFTNNSSNRFIIHNVITTCGCTVPVWNRKPIAPNARDSISVKFKSNYTGVSQKTIIIEGNCKQKIELKIRASICN
;
A
#
# COMPACT_ATOMS: atom_id res chain seq x y z
N MET A 1 2.79 -30.02 -9.63
CA MET A 1 1.51 -30.05 -10.36
C MET A 1 0.29 -29.58 -9.55
N LYS A 2 0.27 -29.07 -8.31
CA LYS A 2 1.18 -28.39 -7.34
C LYS A 2 1.68 -26.96 -7.66
N LYS A 3 1.36 -26.36 -8.81
CA LYS A 3 1.83 -24.99 -9.16
C LYS A 3 0.78 -23.88 -9.02
N CYS A 4 -0.52 -24.16 -9.10
CA CYS A 4 -1.58 -23.12 -9.06
C CYS A 4 -2.20 -22.88 -7.68
N ILE A 5 -2.17 -23.86 -6.77
CA ILE A 5 -2.48 -23.67 -5.33
C ILE A 5 -1.45 -22.69 -4.69
N LEU A 6 -0.32 -22.49 -5.36
CA LEU A 6 0.86 -21.77 -4.91
C LEU A 6 0.79 -20.25 -5.20
N LEU A 7 0.11 -19.81 -6.27
CA LEU A 7 -0.16 -18.37 -6.50
C LEU A 7 -1.25 -17.83 -5.55
N PHE A 8 -2.16 -18.73 -5.19
CA PHE A 8 -3.24 -18.52 -4.24
C PHE A 8 -2.75 -18.28 -2.79
N PHE A 9 -1.62 -18.90 -2.41
CA PHE A 9 -0.91 -18.63 -1.15
C PHE A 9 0.01 -17.41 -1.23
N LEU A 10 0.56 -17.11 -2.42
CA LEU A 10 1.44 -15.97 -2.67
C LEU A 10 0.75 -14.61 -2.48
N LEU A 11 -0.53 -14.53 -2.88
CA LEU A 11 -1.37 -13.34 -2.76
C LEU A 11 -2.01 -13.16 -1.37
N LEU A 12 -2.06 -14.22 -0.55
CA LEU A 12 -2.48 -14.15 0.86
C LEU A 12 -1.41 -13.55 1.79
N LEU A 13 -0.13 -13.54 1.39
CA LEU A 13 1.05 -13.33 2.26
C LEU A 13 1.85 -12.05 2.00
N LEU A 14 1.69 -11.37 0.86
CA LEU A 14 2.55 -10.25 0.49
C LEU A 14 2.01 -8.85 0.83
N ALA A 15 0.78 -8.71 1.36
CA ALA A 15 0.14 -7.39 1.55
C ALA A 15 -0.62 -7.16 2.88
N CYS A 16 -0.21 -7.75 4.01
CA CYS A 16 -0.82 -7.43 5.31
C CYS A 16 0.23 -6.98 6.34
N GLN A 17 0.35 -5.66 6.55
CA GLN A 17 1.24 -5.10 7.58
C GLN A 17 0.69 -5.14 9.01
N ASP A 18 -0.59 -5.46 9.24
CA ASP A 18 -1.14 -5.39 10.59
C ASP A 18 -1.98 -6.63 10.97
N LYS A 19 -1.40 -7.46 11.84
CA LYS A 19 -1.99 -8.73 12.34
C LYS A 19 -3.18 -8.52 13.30
N LYS A 20 -3.67 -7.30 13.49
CA LYS A 20 -4.58 -6.96 14.59
C LYS A 20 -6.07 -6.91 14.24
N TYR A 21 -6.43 -6.95 12.96
CA TYR A 21 -7.82 -6.76 12.53
C TYR A 21 -8.26 -7.83 11.52
N PHE A 22 -8.67 -9.00 12.02
CA PHE A 22 -9.52 -9.91 11.26
C PHE A 22 -10.64 -10.42 12.17
N ARG A 23 -11.89 -10.11 11.82
CA ARG A 23 -13.07 -10.84 12.32
C ARG A 23 -14.09 -11.09 11.20
N ASP A 24 -14.34 -12.39 11.06
CA ASP A 24 -15.46 -13.10 10.44
C ASP A 24 -15.59 -12.98 8.91
N PHE A 25 -14.82 -13.80 8.18
CA PHE A 25 -15.21 -14.78 7.14
C PHE A 25 -13.94 -15.57 6.77
N ILE A 26 -13.85 -16.82 7.25
CA ILE A 26 -12.69 -17.77 7.26
C ILE A 26 -11.35 -17.12 7.63
N ASP A 27 -10.80 -17.48 8.79
CA ASP A 27 -9.42 -17.14 9.15
C ASP A 27 -8.48 -17.69 8.05
N VAL A 28 -7.56 -16.87 7.55
CA VAL A 28 -6.58 -17.30 6.52
C VAL A 28 -5.78 -18.53 7.00
N SER A 29 -5.63 -18.70 8.32
CA SER A 29 -5.04 -19.91 8.91
C SER A 29 -5.94 -21.16 8.82
N ASP A 30 -7.27 -21.01 8.71
CA ASP A 30 -8.23 -22.10 8.48
C ASP A 30 -8.37 -22.48 6.99
N ALA A 31 -7.91 -21.64 6.05
CA ALA A 31 -7.86 -21.98 4.63
C ALA A 31 -6.93 -23.18 4.34
N ILE A 32 -6.00 -23.47 5.26
CA ILE A 32 -5.10 -24.64 5.22
C ILE A 32 -5.86 -25.94 5.52
N ILE A 33 -6.97 -25.88 6.27
CA ILE A 33 -7.76 -27.04 6.70
C ILE A 33 -8.66 -27.53 5.56
N TYR A 34 -9.06 -26.67 4.63
CA TYR A 34 -9.74 -27.05 3.39
C TYR A 34 -8.72 -27.59 2.37
N GLY A 35 -8.25 -28.81 2.63
CA GLY A 35 -7.34 -29.55 1.78
C GLY A 35 -7.78 -29.56 0.30
N CYS A 36 -6.94 -28.99 -0.55
CA CYS A 36 -6.57 -29.47 -1.88
C CYS A 36 -7.66 -29.99 -2.85
N GLU A 37 -8.88 -29.46 -2.83
CA GLU A 37 -9.84 -29.58 -3.94
C GLU A 37 -10.68 -28.30 -4.10
N VAL A 38 -10.09 -27.18 -4.55
CA VAL A 38 -10.89 -25.98 -4.81
C VAL A 38 -11.58 -26.10 -6.18
N SER A 39 -12.71 -26.80 -6.23
CA SER A 39 -13.59 -26.87 -7.40
C SER A 39 -14.28 -25.54 -7.74
N LYS A 40 -14.09 -24.52 -6.90
CA LYS A 40 -14.78 -23.23 -6.93
C LYS A 40 -13.82 -22.06 -7.17
N PRO A 41 -14.17 -21.07 -8.01
CA PRO A 41 -13.42 -19.82 -8.12
C PRO A 41 -13.42 -19.03 -6.81
N SER A 42 -12.54 -18.03 -6.72
CA SER A 42 -12.44 -17.17 -5.54
C SER A 42 -13.08 -15.82 -5.77
N LEU A 43 -13.75 -15.30 -4.75
CA LEU A 43 -14.40 -13.99 -4.74
C LEU A 43 -13.76 -13.16 -3.64
N LEU A 44 -12.99 -12.15 -4.00
CA LEU A 44 -12.40 -11.18 -3.08
C LEU A 44 -13.28 -9.92 -3.04
N CYS A 45 -13.72 -9.53 -1.86
CA CYS A 45 -14.47 -8.31 -1.62
C CYS A 45 -13.58 -7.27 -0.94
N LEU A 46 -13.29 -6.16 -1.61
CA LEU A 46 -12.54 -5.05 -1.05
C LEU A 46 -13.53 -4.05 -0.43
N ILE A 47 -13.32 -3.65 0.83
CA ILE A 47 -14.27 -2.88 1.62
C ILE A 47 -13.56 -1.82 2.46
N ASP A 48 -14.07 -0.58 2.44
CA ASP A 48 -13.50 0.55 3.20
C ASP A 48 -14.25 0.86 4.51
N ASP A 49 -15.44 0.28 4.73
CA ASP A 49 -16.23 0.48 5.96
C ASP A 49 -17.12 -0.72 6.31
N ASN A 50 -17.30 -0.97 7.61
CA ASN A 50 -18.00 -2.12 8.16
C ASN A 50 -19.52 -2.11 7.93
N ASP A 51 -20.14 -0.94 7.72
CA ASP A 51 -21.60 -0.85 7.60
C ASP A 51 -22.15 -1.32 6.24
N LYS A 52 -21.29 -1.48 5.22
CA LYS A 52 -21.67 -2.00 3.89
C LYS A 52 -21.71 -3.54 3.80
N ILE A 53 -21.48 -4.23 4.91
CA ILE A 53 -21.22 -5.68 5.01
C ILE A 53 -22.49 -6.54 5.05
N LEU A 54 -23.58 -6.00 5.58
CA LEU A 54 -24.72 -6.79 6.07
C LEU A 54 -25.50 -7.57 4.99
N SER A 55 -25.46 -7.14 3.73
CA SER A 55 -26.20 -7.81 2.66
C SER A 55 -25.51 -9.06 2.09
N ILE A 56 -24.20 -9.22 2.30
CA ILE A 56 -23.40 -10.25 1.62
C ILE A 56 -22.88 -11.34 2.56
N LYS A 57 -22.63 -10.99 3.83
CA LYS A 57 -22.20 -11.98 4.84
C LYS A 57 -23.15 -13.18 4.97
N ASN A 58 -24.43 -13.05 4.61
CA ASN A 58 -25.40 -14.14 4.73
C ASN A 58 -25.91 -14.70 3.39
N CYS A 59 -25.17 -14.53 2.30
CA CYS A 59 -25.57 -15.09 1.01
C CYS A 59 -25.08 -16.53 0.86
N ASP A 60 -25.86 -17.51 1.34
CA ASP A 60 -25.59 -18.94 1.18
C ASP A 60 -25.27 -19.33 -0.27
N THR A 61 -25.85 -18.61 -1.23
CA THR A 61 -25.63 -18.83 -2.66
C THR A 61 -24.21 -18.51 -3.10
N LEU A 62 -23.58 -17.47 -2.54
CA LEU A 62 -22.20 -17.11 -2.87
C LEU A 62 -21.21 -18.11 -2.30
N VAL A 63 -21.35 -18.46 -1.02
CA VAL A 63 -20.48 -19.44 -0.34
C VAL A 63 -20.66 -20.85 -0.95
N ALA A 64 -21.84 -21.15 -1.49
CA ALA A 64 -22.06 -22.36 -2.26
C ALA A 64 -21.27 -22.41 -3.58
N ASN A 65 -20.97 -21.26 -4.20
CA ASN A 65 -20.36 -21.19 -5.54
C ASN A 65 -18.89 -20.72 -5.57
N PHE A 66 -18.45 -20.01 -4.53
CA PHE A 66 -17.14 -19.37 -4.47
C PHE A 66 -16.47 -19.60 -3.12
N VAL A 67 -15.14 -19.48 -3.11
CA VAL A 67 -14.40 -19.23 -1.87
C VAL A 67 -14.35 -17.71 -1.67
N CYS A 68 -15.03 -17.21 -0.64
CA CYS A 68 -15.21 -15.78 -0.41
C CYS A 68 -14.17 -15.24 0.58
N TYR A 69 -13.52 -14.13 0.21
CA TYR A 69 -12.56 -13.39 1.03
C TYR A 69 -13.03 -11.94 1.18
N MET A 70 -12.71 -11.32 2.31
CA MET A 70 -12.92 -9.89 2.50
C MET A 70 -11.62 -9.20 2.91
N LEU A 71 -11.39 -8.02 2.34
CA LEU A 71 -10.24 -7.19 2.62
C LEU A 71 -10.71 -5.83 3.10
N HIS A 72 -10.43 -5.54 4.37
CA HIS A 72 -10.66 -4.23 4.97
C HIS A 72 -9.47 -3.32 4.71
N ASP A 73 -9.69 -2.01 4.71
CA ASP A 73 -8.68 -0.99 4.39
C ASP A 73 -7.86 -1.32 3.12
N PRO A 74 -8.50 -1.67 1.99
CA PRO A 74 -7.83 -2.21 0.79
C PRO A 74 -6.74 -1.28 0.25
N MET A 75 -6.83 0.03 0.46
CA MET A 75 -5.78 0.98 0.06
C MET A 75 -4.43 0.76 0.76
N LYS A 76 -4.39 0.01 1.88
CA LYS A 76 -3.14 -0.41 2.54
C LYS A 76 -2.56 -1.71 1.99
N THR A 77 -3.21 -2.31 1.00
CA THR A 77 -2.85 -3.62 0.45
C THR A 77 -2.42 -3.49 -1.00
N ASP A 78 -1.47 -4.30 -1.45
CA ASP A 78 -1.01 -4.24 -2.82
C ASP A 78 -2.08 -4.68 -3.83
N VAL A 79 -3.02 -5.53 -3.43
CA VAL A 79 -4.18 -5.87 -4.27
C VAL A 79 -5.09 -4.66 -4.46
N GLY A 80 -5.33 -3.87 -3.41
CA GLY A 80 -6.06 -2.61 -3.53
C GLY A 80 -5.32 -1.59 -4.40
N LYS A 81 -3.99 -1.52 -4.33
CA LYS A 81 -3.17 -0.68 -5.24
C LYS A 81 -3.23 -1.14 -6.69
N ILE A 82 -3.22 -2.45 -6.94
CA ILE A 82 -3.33 -3.02 -8.29
C ILE A 82 -4.68 -2.67 -8.90
N VAL A 83 -5.77 -2.97 -8.18
CA VAL A 83 -7.14 -2.74 -8.65
C VAL A 83 -7.46 -1.26 -8.71
N HIS A 84 -6.99 -0.49 -7.73
CA HIS A 84 -7.18 0.94 -7.56
C HIS A 84 -8.64 1.37 -7.88
N PRO A 85 -9.62 0.83 -7.12
CA PRO A 85 -11.02 1.09 -7.40
C PRO A 85 -11.39 2.52 -6.98
N SER A 86 -12.24 3.17 -7.79
CA SER A 86 -12.75 4.50 -7.49
C SER A 86 -13.78 4.51 -6.35
N GLU A 87 -14.47 3.39 -6.14
CA GLU A 87 -15.53 3.26 -5.13
C GLU A 87 -15.55 1.85 -4.51
N TYR A 88 -15.92 1.79 -3.23
CA TYR A 88 -16.05 0.55 -2.47
C TYR A 88 -17.51 0.27 -2.05
N PRO A 89 -17.92 -1.01 -1.94
CA PRO A 89 -17.11 -2.21 -2.16
C PRO A 89 -16.94 -2.57 -3.64
N ILE A 90 -15.84 -3.26 -3.94
CA ILE A 90 -15.59 -3.87 -5.25
C ILE A 90 -15.34 -5.37 -5.09
N TYR A 91 -15.83 -6.16 -6.03
CA TYR A 91 -15.74 -7.62 -6.05
C TYR A 91 -14.79 -8.05 -7.14
N VAL A 92 -13.72 -8.74 -6.79
CA VAL A 92 -12.73 -9.27 -7.72
C VAL A 92 -12.87 -10.78 -7.73
N ILE A 93 -13.12 -11.35 -8.91
CA ILE A 93 -13.26 -12.79 -9.09
C ILE A 93 -11.98 -13.30 -9.72
N LEU A 94 -11.38 -14.28 -9.05
CA LEU A 94 -10.19 -14.96 -9.51
C LEU A 94 -10.52 -16.39 -9.91
N GLU A 95 -10.03 -16.77 -11.09
CA GLU A 95 -9.95 -18.16 -11.50
C GLU A 95 -8.48 -18.53 -11.68
N ARG A 96 -8.03 -19.50 -10.87
CA ARG A 96 -6.62 -19.92 -10.78
C ARG A 96 -5.69 -18.74 -10.44
N ASP A 97 -5.00 -18.21 -11.44
CA ASP A 97 -3.94 -17.21 -11.32
C ASP A 97 -4.28 -15.88 -12.01
N SER A 98 -5.54 -15.71 -12.41
CA SER A 98 -6.00 -14.55 -13.17
C SER A 98 -7.30 -13.99 -12.62
N ILE A 99 -7.39 -12.66 -12.60
CA ILE A 99 -8.64 -11.92 -12.47
C ILE A 99 -9.45 -12.19 -13.73
N VAL A 100 -10.68 -12.65 -13.54
CA VAL A 100 -11.62 -12.94 -14.64
C VAL A 100 -12.79 -11.96 -14.68
N SER A 101 -13.12 -11.32 -13.56
CA SER A 101 -14.23 -10.40 -13.47
C SER A 101 -14.05 -9.44 -12.29
N ILE A 102 -14.54 -8.21 -12.46
CA ILE A 102 -14.57 -7.16 -11.43
C ILE A 102 -15.97 -6.55 -11.46
N LEU A 103 -16.59 -6.40 -10.29
CA LEU A 103 -17.94 -5.82 -10.17
C LEU A 103 -17.97 -4.72 -9.11
N SER A 104 -18.72 -3.66 -9.37
CA SER A 104 -19.09 -2.66 -8.37
C SER A 104 -20.17 -3.19 -7.41
N SER A 105 -20.43 -2.44 -6.34
CA SER A 105 -21.54 -2.75 -5.44
C SER A 105 -22.90 -2.80 -6.13
N GLU A 106 -23.14 -1.96 -7.12
CA GLU A 106 -24.43 -1.90 -7.82
C GLU A 106 -24.61 -3.11 -8.76
N GLU A 107 -23.55 -3.45 -9.49
CA GLU A 107 -23.52 -4.60 -10.37
C GLU A 107 -23.71 -5.91 -9.59
N MET A 108 -23.03 -6.05 -8.45
CA MET A 108 -23.18 -7.21 -7.59
C MET A 108 -24.62 -7.36 -7.05
N LYS A 109 -25.23 -6.25 -6.59
CA LYS A 109 -26.64 -6.25 -6.16
C LYS A 109 -27.58 -6.67 -7.29
N LYS A 110 -27.35 -6.19 -8.51
CA LYS A 110 -28.12 -6.56 -9.70
C LYS A 110 -28.01 -8.05 -10.02
N GLU A 111 -26.83 -8.64 -9.88
CA GLU A 111 -26.64 -10.08 -10.10
C GLU A 111 -27.27 -10.96 -9.01
N LEU A 112 -27.25 -10.50 -7.75
CA LEU A 112 -27.88 -11.17 -6.61
C LEU A 112 -29.41 -11.08 -6.61
N GLY A 113 -29.97 -10.02 -7.19
CA GLY A 113 -31.42 -9.82 -7.29
C GLY A 113 -32.14 -10.69 -8.34
N LYS A 114 -31.41 -11.48 -9.14
CA LYS A 114 -31.97 -12.36 -10.17
C LYS A 114 -32.46 -13.68 -9.57
N GLU A 115 -33.60 -14.18 -10.05
CA GLU A 115 -34.27 -15.38 -9.52
C GLU A 115 -33.44 -16.67 -9.69
N ASP A 116 -32.72 -16.81 -10.80
CA ASP A 116 -31.90 -18.00 -11.05
C ASP A 116 -30.55 -17.93 -10.31
N ARG A 117 -30.58 -18.46 -9.08
CA ARG A 117 -29.42 -18.62 -8.19
C ARG A 117 -28.44 -19.70 -8.67
N ARG A 118 -28.87 -20.68 -9.47
CA ARG A 118 -28.01 -21.79 -9.93
C ARG A 118 -27.05 -21.32 -11.03
N ALA A 119 -27.49 -20.39 -11.88
CA ALA A 119 -26.64 -19.79 -12.90
C ALA A 119 -25.80 -18.59 -12.42
N LEU A 120 -25.83 -18.25 -11.12
CA LEU A 120 -25.12 -17.08 -10.58
C LEU A 120 -23.60 -17.14 -10.87
N LYS A 121 -22.99 -18.31 -10.65
CA LYS A 121 -21.55 -18.53 -10.88
C LYS A 121 -21.15 -18.14 -12.31
N ASP A 122 -21.85 -18.68 -13.30
CA ASP A 122 -21.52 -18.46 -14.70
C ASP A 122 -21.79 -17.03 -15.16
N ARG A 123 -22.75 -16.34 -14.54
CA ARG A 123 -22.99 -14.91 -14.82
C ARG A 123 -21.87 -14.05 -14.26
N LEU A 124 -21.45 -14.30 -13.03
CA LEU A 124 -20.36 -13.55 -12.39
C LEU A 124 -18.99 -13.82 -13.04
N LEU A 125 -18.74 -15.04 -13.53
CA LEU A 125 -17.52 -15.35 -14.29
C LEU A 125 -17.50 -14.70 -15.69
N ARG A 126 -18.69 -14.47 -16.27
CA ARG A 126 -18.84 -13.85 -17.60
C ARG A 126 -19.16 -12.36 -17.54
N SER A 127 -19.38 -11.79 -16.37
CA SER A 127 -19.64 -10.37 -16.22
C SER A 127 -18.36 -9.64 -16.59
N LYS A 128 -18.36 -9.09 -17.80
CA LYS A 128 -17.29 -8.22 -18.25
C LYS A 128 -17.54 -6.88 -17.58
N TYR A 129 -16.62 -6.47 -16.73
CA TYR A 129 -16.43 -5.05 -16.49
C TYR A 129 -16.25 -4.38 -17.86
N ASP A 130 -16.91 -3.25 -18.10
CA ASP A 130 -17.02 -2.62 -19.42
C ASP A 130 -15.65 -2.16 -20.02
N GLY A 131 -14.54 -2.39 -19.30
CA GLY A 131 -13.18 -2.20 -19.76
C GLY A 131 -12.40 -3.51 -19.98
N ASN A 132 -12.63 -4.25 -21.07
CA ASN A 132 -11.87 -5.49 -21.38
C ASN A 132 -10.33 -5.28 -21.42
N ASN A 133 -9.85 -4.05 -21.69
CA ASN A 133 -8.42 -3.73 -21.62
C ASN A 133 -7.91 -3.67 -20.16
N ASP A 134 -8.76 -3.33 -19.19
CA ASP A 134 -8.37 -3.15 -17.80
C ASP A 134 -8.09 -4.49 -17.12
N ILE A 135 -8.89 -5.54 -17.35
CA ILE A 135 -8.62 -6.87 -16.75
C ILE A 135 -7.29 -7.45 -17.26
N ALA A 136 -6.98 -7.29 -18.55
CA ALA A 136 -5.70 -7.74 -19.10
C ALA A 136 -4.53 -6.99 -18.47
N TYR A 137 -4.64 -5.67 -18.34
CA TYR A 137 -3.67 -4.83 -17.65
C TYR A 137 -3.49 -5.22 -16.18
N LEU A 138 -4.58 -5.41 -15.44
CA LEU A 138 -4.54 -5.82 -14.03
C LEU A 138 -3.92 -7.20 -13.84
N ASN A 139 -4.19 -8.14 -14.74
CA ASN A 139 -3.53 -9.45 -14.74
C ASN A 139 -2.02 -9.33 -15.00
N VAL A 140 -1.60 -8.41 -15.86
CA VAL A 140 -0.18 -8.12 -16.08
C VAL A 140 0.45 -7.53 -14.81
N LEU A 141 -0.20 -6.55 -14.17
CA LEU A 141 0.29 -6.00 -12.91
C LEU A 141 0.38 -7.05 -11.82
N LEU A 142 -0.62 -7.93 -11.71
CA LEU A 142 -0.64 -9.02 -10.74
C LEU A 142 0.54 -9.98 -10.94
N LYS A 143 0.81 -10.37 -12.19
CA LYS A 143 1.93 -11.24 -12.55
C LYS A 143 3.27 -10.56 -12.31
N LEU A 144 3.37 -9.29 -12.68
CA LEU A 144 4.57 -8.48 -12.46
C LEU A 144 4.89 -8.34 -10.97
N TYR A 145 3.89 -7.97 -10.18
CA TYR A 145 4.03 -7.87 -8.73
C TYR A 145 4.41 -9.23 -8.12
N ALA A 146 3.75 -10.32 -8.54
CA ALA A 146 4.08 -11.67 -8.09
C ALA A 146 5.52 -12.06 -8.45
N TYR A 147 6.02 -11.67 -9.61
CA TYR A 147 7.40 -11.89 -10.02
C TYR A 147 8.39 -11.09 -9.18
N LEU A 148 8.16 -9.78 -9.01
CA LEU A 148 9.03 -8.91 -8.20
C LEU A 148 9.12 -9.37 -6.75
N SER A 149 8.01 -9.83 -6.20
CA SER A 149 7.95 -10.37 -4.85
C SER A 149 8.56 -11.77 -4.70
N ASN A 150 8.74 -12.50 -5.81
CA ASN A 150 9.31 -13.85 -5.83
C ASN A 150 10.41 -13.98 -6.89
N GLN A 151 11.63 -13.66 -6.46
CA GLN A 151 12.91 -13.83 -7.17
C GLN A 151 13.21 -15.28 -7.67
N ASN A 152 12.32 -16.25 -7.45
CA ASN A 152 12.50 -17.67 -7.81
C ASN A 152 11.43 -18.22 -8.78
N SER A 153 10.61 -17.36 -9.39
CA SER A 153 9.62 -17.80 -10.37
C SER A 153 10.25 -17.94 -11.77
N ASN A 154 10.40 -19.17 -12.28
CA ASN A 154 10.77 -19.49 -13.67
C ASN A 154 9.70 -19.02 -14.71
N SER A 155 8.88 -18.02 -14.37
CA SER A 155 7.91 -17.45 -15.30
C SER A 155 8.64 -16.53 -16.28
N VAL A 156 8.68 -16.93 -17.55
CA VAL A 156 9.14 -16.08 -18.64
C VAL A 156 8.13 -14.93 -18.78
N ILE A 157 8.54 -13.72 -18.41
CA ILE A 157 7.76 -12.50 -18.67
C ILE A 157 8.19 -11.96 -20.03
N GLU A 158 7.26 -11.84 -20.97
CA GLU A 158 7.50 -11.15 -22.24
C GLU A 158 7.53 -9.64 -21.99
N LEU A 159 8.73 -9.09 -21.79
CA LEU A 159 8.96 -7.66 -21.51
C LEU A 159 8.28 -6.75 -22.54
N SER A 160 8.37 -7.08 -23.83
CA SER A 160 7.74 -6.29 -24.91
C SER A 160 6.22 -6.21 -24.80
N TYR A 161 5.57 -7.30 -24.37
CA TYR A 161 4.11 -7.31 -24.14
C TYR A 161 3.74 -6.48 -22.92
N LEU A 162 4.54 -6.57 -21.86
CA LEU A 162 4.36 -5.85 -20.62
C LEU A 162 4.53 -4.34 -20.81
N ASP A 163 5.61 -3.91 -21.47
CA ASP A 163 5.85 -2.51 -21.84
C ASP A 163 4.69 -1.96 -22.67
N SER A 164 4.25 -2.69 -23.70
CA SER A 164 3.17 -2.24 -24.58
C SER A 164 1.86 -2.01 -23.82
N LEU A 165 1.53 -2.87 -22.85
CA LEU A 165 0.31 -2.73 -22.07
C LEU A 165 0.41 -1.63 -21.02
N ILE A 166 1.53 -1.54 -20.30
CA ILE A 166 1.72 -0.51 -19.27
C ILE A 166 1.75 0.88 -19.91
N ASN A 167 2.41 1.03 -21.06
CA ASN A 167 2.42 2.28 -21.81
C ASN A 167 1.03 2.67 -22.33
N LYS A 168 0.15 1.71 -22.63
CA LYS A 168 -1.22 1.97 -23.09
C LYS A 168 -2.11 2.52 -21.98
N HIS A 169 -1.98 2.02 -20.75
CA HIS A 169 -2.80 2.47 -19.61
C HIS A 169 -2.18 3.69 -18.90
N ASN A 170 -0.87 3.90 -19.03
CA ASN A 170 -0.14 5.08 -18.53
C ASN A 170 -0.42 5.43 -17.05
N LYS A 171 -0.80 4.44 -16.21
CA LYS A 171 -1.10 4.62 -14.79
C LYS A 171 0.19 4.57 -13.96
N PHE A 172 0.27 5.38 -12.91
CA PHE A 172 1.44 5.52 -12.03
C PHE A 172 1.95 4.16 -11.52
N TYR A 173 1.08 3.36 -10.89
CA TYR A 173 1.50 2.12 -10.22
C TYR A 173 2.08 1.09 -11.19
N GLY A 174 1.52 1.00 -12.41
CA GLY A 174 2.06 0.11 -13.44
C GLY A 174 3.45 0.52 -13.91
N LYS A 175 3.65 1.82 -14.16
CA LYS A 175 4.99 2.36 -14.48
C LYS A 175 5.98 2.13 -13.35
N TYR A 176 5.55 2.32 -12.10
CA TYR A 176 6.40 2.08 -10.93
C TYR A 176 6.86 0.62 -10.86
N LEU A 177 5.95 -0.36 -10.97
CA LEU A 177 6.32 -1.78 -10.97
C LEU A 177 7.24 -2.13 -12.14
N LEU A 178 7.03 -1.53 -13.30
CA LEU A 178 7.91 -1.72 -14.44
C LEU A 178 9.31 -1.14 -14.20
N ALA A 179 9.41 0.05 -13.60
CA ALA A 179 10.70 0.60 -13.18
C ALA A 179 11.42 -0.31 -12.16
N GLN A 180 10.69 -0.91 -11.20
CA GLN A 180 11.25 -1.90 -10.27
C GLN A 180 11.81 -3.12 -11.00
N LEU A 181 11.11 -3.62 -12.01
CA LEU A 181 11.56 -4.75 -12.82
C LEU A 181 12.86 -4.43 -13.55
N TYR A 182 12.96 -3.23 -14.11
CA TYR A 182 14.14 -2.82 -14.85
C TYR A 182 15.37 -2.60 -13.95
N LYS A 183 15.24 -2.39 -12.64
CA LYS A 183 16.40 -2.24 -11.73
C LYS A 183 17.43 -3.36 -11.90
N ASP A 184 16.95 -4.60 -12.05
CA ASP A 184 17.81 -5.78 -12.16
C ASP A 184 18.12 -6.16 -13.62
N LEU A 185 17.36 -5.65 -14.59
CA LEU A 185 17.45 -6.03 -16.01
C LEU A 185 18.18 -5.00 -16.88
N ASP A 186 17.86 -3.71 -16.69
CA ASP A 186 18.40 -2.56 -17.41
C ASP A 186 18.33 -1.31 -16.54
N VAL A 187 19.42 -1.06 -15.80
CA VAL A 187 19.53 0.07 -14.86
C VAL A 187 19.27 1.41 -15.55
N LYS A 188 19.72 1.58 -16.80
CA LYS A 188 19.56 2.85 -17.51
C LYS A 188 18.08 3.11 -17.79
N ASN A 189 17.36 2.09 -18.26
CA ASN A 189 15.93 2.20 -18.49
C ASN A 189 15.16 2.43 -17.18
N ALA A 190 15.56 1.74 -16.10
CA ALA A 190 14.99 1.97 -14.77
C ALA A 190 15.14 3.43 -14.33
N ASP A 191 16.33 4.02 -14.47
CA ASP A 191 16.61 5.42 -14.12
C ASP A 191 15.78 6.41 -14.95
N GLU A 192 15.65 6.16 -16.26
CA GLU A 192 14.80 6.96 -17.15
C GLU A 192 13.32 6.91 -16.70
N MET A 193 12.83 5.73 -16.35
CA MET A 193 11.45 5.53 -15.86
C MET A 193 11.21 6.16 -14.48
N TYR A 194 12.13 5.99 -13.53
CA TYR A 194 12.10 6.72 -12.25
C TYR A 194 12.12 8.23 -12.49
N SER A 195 12.81 8.66 -13.55
CA SER A 195 12.83 10.06 -13.95
C SER A 195 11.51 10.60 -14.46
N ASP A 196 10.88 9.88 -15.38
CA ASP A 196 9.53 10.18 -15.85
C ASP A 196 8.54 10.22 -14.69
N LEU A 197 8.54 9.17 -13.85
CA LEU A 197 7.66 9.07 -12.68
C LEU A 197 7.81 10.28 -11.76
N TRP A 198 9.03 10.68 -11.41
CA TRP A 198 9.23 11.86 -10.58
C TRP A 198 8.72 13.16 -11.20
N VAL A 199 9.03 13.40 -12.49
CA VAL A 199 8.72 14.67 -13.15
C VAL A 199 7.22 14.79 -13.46
N ASN A 200 6.59 13.68 -13.84
CA ASN A 200 5.23 13.67 -14.39
C ASN A 200 4.16 13.14 -13.41
N SER A 201 4.52 12.70 -12.20
CA SER A 201 3.53 12.34 -11.18
C SER A 201 2.68 13.54 -10.79
N THR A 202 1.37 13.32 -10.72
CA THR A 202 0.41 14.32 -10.25
C THR A 202 0.38 14.36 -8.72
N LYS A 203 -0.26 15.41 -8.17
CA LYS A 203 -0.53 15.48 -6.72
C LYS A 203 -1.34 14.28 -6.23
N ASN A 204 -2.28 13.79 -7.04
CA ASN A 204 -3.11 12.63 -6.69
C ASN A 204 -2.27 11.35 -6.64
N ASP A 205 -1.36 11.15 -7.60
CA ASP A 205 -0.46 9.99 -7.58
C ASP A 205 0.39 9.95 -6.31
N MET A 206 0.92 11.11 -5.89
CA MET A 206 1.71 11.23 -4.66
C MET A 206 0.88 11.02 -3.39
N GLU A 207 -0.39 11.44 -3.42
CA GLU A 207 -1.34 11.25 -2.33
C GLU A 207 -1.72 9.80 -2.14
N GLU A 208 -1.83 9.09 -3.25
CA GLU A 208 -2.32 7.74 -3.29
C GLU A 208 -1.24 6.67 -3.11
N TYR A 209 -0.05 6.91 -3.66
CA TYR A 209 1.08 5.98 -3.62
C TYR A 209 2.31 6.62 -2.93
N PRO A 210 2.18 7.06 -1.66
CA PRO A 210 3.23 7.83 -0.99
C PRO A 210 4.51 7.01 -0.75
N GLU A 211 4.42 5.70 -0.54
CA GLU A 211 5.60 4.85 -0.32
C GLU A 211 6.37 4.60 -1.61
N GLU A 212 5.65 4.31 -2.70
CA GLU A 212 6.21 4.13 -4.04
C GLU A 212 6.88 5.42 -4.51
N PHE A 213 6.23 6.56 -4.24
CA PHE A 213 6.80 7.87 -4.52
C PHE A 213 8.08 8.12 -3.72
N ILE A 214 8.12 7.77 -2.44
CA ILE A 214 9.34 7.81 -1.62
C ILE A 214 10.43 6.89 -2.19
N ASP A 215 10.09 5.70 -2.70
CA ASP A 215 11.07 4.79 -3.31
C ASP A 215 11.66 5.35 -4.60
N ILE A 216 10.81 5.87 -5.50
CA ILE A 216 11.22 6.57 -6.73
C ILE A 216 12.23 7.68 -6.39
N MET A 217 11.95 8.41 -5.32
CA MET A 217 12.81 9.47 -4.85
C MET A 217 14.17 9.01 -4.32
N LYS A 218 14.22 7.87 -3.62
CA LYS A 218 15.48 7.29 -3.14
C LYS A 218 16.37 6.82 -4.29
N CYS A 219 15.76 6.32 -5.36
CA CYS A 219 16.49 5.86 -6.55
C CYS A 219 17.11 7.02 -7.35
N LYS A 220 16.58 8.23 -7.18
CA LYS A 220 17.18 9.45 -7.75
C LYS A 220 18.27 9.99 -6.86
N ASP A 221 19.46 9.39 -6.90
CA ASP A 221 20.69 9.93 -6.28
C ASP A 221 21.13 11.32 -6.83
N HIS A 222 20.26 12.01 -7.56
CA HIS A 222 20.40 13.39 -8.04
C HIS A 222 19.17 14.26 -7.73
N LEU A 223 18.45 14.01 -6.63
CA LEU A 223 17.53 15.02 -6.11
C LEU A 223 18.29 16.32 -5.88
N VAL A 224 17.74 17.45 -6.34
CA VAL A 224 18.32 18.76 -6.06
C VAL A 224 18.35 18.90 -4.54
N LEU A 225 19.57 18.94 -4.00
CA LEU A 225 19.79 18.96 -2.57
C LEU A 225 19.36 20.30 -2.01
N VAL A 226 18.72 20.27 -0.85
CA VAL A 226 18.49 21.47 -0.03
C VAL A 226 19.54 21.51 1.08
N ASN A 227 19.90 22.72 1.52
CA ASN A 227 20.76 22.84 2.69
C ASN A 227 19.91 22.57 3.94
N LYS A 228 20.52 21.95 4.94
CA LYS A 228 19.84 21.67 6.21
C LYS A 228 19.35 22.96 6.87
N GLU A 229 20.13 24.02 6.73
CA GLU A 229 19.91 25.35 7.29
C GLU A 229 18.68 26.04 6.68
N ASP A 230 18.27 25.64 5.48
CA ASP A 230 17.07 26.16 4.83
C ASP A 230 15.79 25.54 5.41
N ILE A 231 15.89 24.43 6.16
CA ILE A 231 14.76 23.76 6.80
C ILE A 231 14.67 24.22 8.26
N LEU A 232 13.97 25.35 8.47
CA LEU A 232 13.92 26.00 9.78
C LEU A 232 12.83 25.40 10.67
N PHE A 233 13.26 24.71 11.71
CA PHE A 233 12.40 24.25 12.80
C PHE A 233 12.19 25.36 13.84
N GLY A 234 10.95 25.52 14.32
CA GLY A 234 10.64 26.44 15.41
C GLY A 234 11.25 25.99 16.75
N CYS A 235 11.40 24.68 16.94
CA CYS A 235 12.14 24.07 18.05
C CYS A 235 12.76 22.75 17.59
N THR A 236 13.89 22.37 18.17
CA THR A 236 14.56 21.08 17.90
C THR A 236 14.64 20.18 19.15
N GLU A 237 14.30 20.71 20.32
CA GLU A 237 14.18 19.95 21.55
C GLU A 237 12.81 20.20 22.19
N TYR A 238 12.20 19.16 22.75
CA TYR A 238 10.95 19.25 23.51
C TYR A 238 11.07 18.46 24.82
N ASP A 239 10.69 19.07 25.94
CA ASP A 239 10.66 18.41 27.25
C ASP A 239 9.21 18.25 27.70
N PHE A 240 8.77 16.99 27.87
CA PHE A 240 7.46 16.65 28.42
C PHE A 240 7.37 16.88 29.93
N GLY A 241 8.49 17.13 30.60
CA GLY A 241 8.56 17.23 32.05
C GLY A 241 8.26 15.89 32.71
N ILE A 242 7.53 15.93 33.83
CA ILE A 242 7.17 14.74 34.59
C ILE A 242 5.93 14.08 33.98
N ILE A 243 6.03 12.79 33.67
CA ILE A 243 4.92 11.99 33.15
C ILE A 243 4.75 10.71 33.97
N SER A 244 3.50 10.24 34.10
CA SER A 244 3.21 8.96 34.75
C SER A 244 3.60 7.79 33.85
N PRO A 245 3.95 6.61 34.40
CA PRO A 245 4.24 5.42 33.61
C PRO A 245 3.07 5.06 32.71
N ASN A 246 3.36 4.56 31.51
CA ASN A 246 2.38 4.20 30.47
C ASN A 246 1.48 5.35 29.97
N LYS A 247 1.69 6.60 30.40
CA LYS A 247 1.03 7.76 29.82
C LYS A 247 1.61 8.02 28.43
N GLU A 248 0.73 8.09 27.43
CA GLU A 248 1.10 8.56 26.10
C GLU A 248 1.11 10.10 26.10
N VAL A 249 2.19 10.68 25.60
CA VAL A 249 2.35 12.13 25.41
C VAL A 249 2.77 12.40 23.97
N THR A 250 2.39 13.56 23.43
CA THR A 250 2.64 13.92 22.03
C THR A 250 3.20 15.33 21.94
N CYS A 251 4.22 15.54 21.12
CA CYS A 251 4.71 16.86 20.75
C CYS A 251 4.73 17.03 19.22
N THR A 252 4.72 18.27 18.76
CA THR A 252 4.76 18.60 17.33
C THR A 252 5.92 19.56 17.07
N PHE A 253 6.82 19.16 16.17
CA PHE A 253 7.93 19.96 15.70
C PHE A 253 7.55 20.59 14.35
N SER A 254 7.19 21.86 14.35
CA SER A 254 6.85 22.61 13.14
C SER A 254 8.11 23.15 12.46
N PHE A 255 8.15 23.10 11.12
CA PHE A 255 9.24 23.64 10.33
C PHE A 255 8.75 24.36 9.06
N THR A 256 9.63 25.15 8.46
CA THR A 256 9.42 25.83 7.17
C THR A 256 10.54 25.45 6.21
N ASN A 257 10.21 25.10 4.97
CA ASN A 257 11.20 24.93 3.90
C ASN A 257 11.49 26.29 3.26
N ASN A 258 12.60 26.94 3.60
CA ASN A 258 13.01 28.22 3.02
C ASN A 258 13.93 28.07 1.80
N SER A 259 14.16 26.84 1.32
CA SER A 259 14.96 26.62 0.12
C SER A 259 14.18 26.96 -1.15
N SER A 260 14.89 27.14 -2.26
CA SER A 260 14.27 27.30 -3.58
C SER A 260 13.72 26.00 -4.17
N ASN A 261 13.96 24.86 -3.51
CA ASN A 261 13.57 23.53 -3.99
C ASN A 261 12.56 22.88 -3.04
N ARG A 262 11.96 21.78 -3.48
CA ARG A 262 11.11 20.98 -2.60
C ARG A 262 11.98 20.24 -1.57
N PHE A 263 11.62 20.33 -0.30
CA PHE A 263 12.20 19.48 0.74
C PHE A 263 11.36 18.22 0.87
N ILE A 264 12.00 17.07 0.97
CA ILE A 264 11.30 15.80 1.13
C ILE A 264 11.94 14.98 2.24
N ILE A 265 11.09 14.39 3.06
CA ILE A 265 11.46 13.47 4.13
C ILE A 265 11.15 12.05 3.67
N HIS A 266 12.19 11.24 3.42
CA HIS A 266 12.02 9.86 2.97
C HIS A 266 12.10 8.86 4.13
N ASN A 267 12.55 9.28 5.31
CA ASN A 267 12.62 8.44 6.50
C ASN A 267 12.70 9.27 7.79
N VAL A 268 12.13 8.74 8.87
CA VAL A 268 12.27 9.29 10.23
C VAL A 268 12.59 8.15 11.18
N ILE A 269 13.81 8.13 11.68
CA ILE A 269 14.35 7.06 12.52
C ILE A 269 14.24 7.45 13.99
N THR A 270 13.75 6.54 14.82
CA THR A 270 13.75 6.67 16.29
C THR A 270 14.59 5.56 16.93
N THR A 271 15.16 5.85 18.09
CA THR A 271 16.10 4.95 18.79
C THR A 271 15.44 3.76 19.51
N CYS A 272 14.12 3.78 19.74
CA CYS A 272 13.36 2.73 20.41
C CYS A 272 11.92 2.69 19.89
N GLY A 273 11.24 1.54 20.04
CA GLY A 273 9.79 1.42 19.79
C GLY A 273 8.89 2.22 20.74
N CYS A 274 9.47 2.92 21.72
CA CYS A 274 8.78 3.81 22.65
C CYS A 274 8.47 5.20 22.07
N THR A 275 8.87 5.46 20.82
CA THR A 275 8.69 6.73 20.11
C THR A 275 8.18 6.47 18.70
N VAL A 276 6.99 6.99 18.39
CA VAL A 276 6.34 6.81 17.08
C VAL A 276 6.23 8.18 16.39
N PRO A 277 7.00 8.42 15.32
CA PRO A 277 6.90 9.64 14.54
C PRO A 277 5.75 9.53 13.51
N VAL A 278 5.12 10.67 13.23
CA VAL A 278 4.13 10.86 12.17
C VAL A 278 4.50 12.13 11.43
N TRP A 279 4.66 12.04 10.11
CA TRP A 279 5.06 13.15 9.26
C TRP A 279 4.35 13.08 7.91
N ASN A 280 4.33 14.20 7.20
CA ASN A 280 3.84 14.25 5.83
C ASN A 280 4.85 13.60 4.87
N ARG A 281 4.41 12.60 4.11
CA ARG A 281 5.22 11.87 3.12
C ARG A 281 5.32 12.58 1.76
N LYS A 282 4.58 13.68 1.58
CA LYS A 282 4.61 14.47 0.35
C LYS A 282 5.78 15.46 0.34
N PRO A 283 6.26 15.87 -0.84
CA PRO A 283 7.20 16.98 -0.95
C PRO A 283 6.67 18.29 -0.37
N ILE A 284 7.48 18.95 0.44
CA ILE A 284 7.21 20.26 1.03
C ILE A 284 7.71 21.34 0.07
N ALA A 285 6.80 22.13 -0.49
CA ALA A 285 7.13 23.17 -1.46
C ALA A 285 8.02 24.28 -0.87
N PRO A 286 8.73 25.06 -1.72
CA PRO A 286 9.40 26.28 -1.29
C PRO A 286 8.48 27.21 -0.50
N ASN A 287 8.97 27.73 0.63
CA ASN A 287 8.28 28.58 1.60
C ASN A 287 7.06 27.94 2.30
N ALA A 288 6.80 26.65 2.07
CA ALA A 288 5.71 25.94 2.75
C ALA A 288 6.12 25.54 4.17
N ARG A 289 5.12 25.45 5.05
CA ARG A 289 5.25 24.95 6.42
C ARG A 289 4.73 23.52 6.51
N ASP A 290 5.36 22.74 7.37
CA ASP A 290 4.91 21.40 7.72
C ASP A 290 5.35 21.04 9.15
N SER A 291 5.05 19.83 9.61
CA SER A 291 5.39 19.40 10.96
C SER A 291 5.64 17.91 11.09
N ILE A 292 6.36 17.54 12.14
CA ILE A 292 6.55 16.15 12.58
C ILE A 292 5.94 16.00 13.96
N SER A 293 4.94 15.14 14.08
CA SER A 293 4.35 14.77 15.36
C SER A 293 5.05 13.55 15.93
N VAL A 294 5.39 13.58 17.22
CA VAL A 294 6.09 12.49 17.88
C VAL A 294 5.29 12.06 19.09
N LYS A 295 4.82 10.81 19.08
CA LYS A 295 4.19 10.16 20.22
C LYS A 295 5.23 9.42 21.05
N PHE A 296 5.20 9.61 22.36
CA PHE A 296 6.09 8.95 23.30
C PHE A 296 5.28 8.25 24.39
N LYS A 297 5.64 6.99 24.67
CA LYS A 297 5.06 6.19 25.75
C LYS A 297 6.13 5.25 26.30
N SER A 298 6.35 5.30 27.61
CA SER A 298 7.32 4.45 28.31
C SER A 298 6.72 3.87 29.58
N ASN A 299 7.07 2.62 29.87
CA ASN A 299 6.81 1.95 31.15
C ASN A 299 8.03 1.99 32.09
N TYR A 300 9.20 2.37 31.59
CA TYR A 300 10.42 2.49 32.39
C TYR A 300 10.45 3.83 33.13
N THR A 301 10.69 3.78 34.43
CA THR A 301 10.84 4.98 35.28
C THR A 301 12.22 5.62 35.11
N GLY A 302 12.34 6.89 35.46
CA GLY A 302 13.56 7.69 35.34
C GLY A 302 13.55 8.65 34.15
N VAL A 303 14.71 9.25 33.88
CA VAL A 303 14.87 10.23 32.79
C VAL A 303 15.05 9.50 31.46
N SER A 304 14.22 9.84 30.48
CA SER A 304 14.29 9.33 29.11
C SER A 304 14.61 10.48 28.17
N GLN A 305 15.67 10.34 27.38
CA GLN A 305 16.00 11.22 26.27
C GLN A 305 16.00 10.40 24.97
N LYS A 306 15.31 10.90 23.93
CA LYS A 306 15.25 10.24 22.63
C LYS A 306 15.65 11.21 21.52
N THR A 307 16.44 10.70 20.60
CA THR A 307 16.80 11.38 19.35
C THR A 307 15.91 10.87 18.24
N ILE A 308 15.37 11.79 17.45
CA ILE A 308 14.63 11.55 16.23
C ILE A 308 15.50 12.05 15.07
N ILE A 309 15.84 11.15 14.14
CA ILE A 309 16.71 11.46 13.01
C ILE A 309 15.84 11.52 11.76
N ILE A 310 15.83 12.67 11.10
CA ILE A 310 15.09 12.91 9.85
C ILE A 310 16.07 12.77 8.70
N GLU A 311 15.72 11.91 7.75
CA GLU A 311 16.46 11.72 6.50
C GLU A 311 15.58 12.21 5.34
N GLY A 312 16.19 13.01 4.48
CA GLY A 312 15.56 13.69 3.36
C GLY A 312 16.56 14.05 2.28
N ASN A 313 16.17 14.87 1.31
CA ASN A 313 17.08 15.38 0.28
C ASN A 313 18.03 16.50 0.79
N CYS A 314 18.54 16.34 2.01
CA CYS A 314 19.59 17.16 2.61
C CYS A 314 20.88 16.34 2.66
N LYS A 315 22.05 16.97 2.41
CA LYS A 315 23.36 16.30 2.60
C LYS A 315 23.57 15.80 4.03
N GLN A 316 22.99 16.50 5.00
CA GLN A 316 23.13 16.22 6.42
C GLN A 316 21.78 15.85 7.01
N LYS A 317 21.78 14.89 7.95
CA LYS A 317 20.58 14.51 8.69
C LYS A 317 20.16 15.63 9.65
N ILE A 318 18.85 15.77 9.84
CA ILE A 318 18.29 16.69 10.83
C ILE A 318 17.98 15.88 12.09
N GLU A 319 18.33 16.43 13.25
CA GLU A 319 18.12 15.76 14.55
C GLU A 319 17.17 16.59 15.40
N LEU A 320 16.16 15.92 15.95
CA LEU A 320 15.27 16.45 16.98
C LEU A 320 15.43 15.64 18.25
N LYS A 321 15.15 16.24 19.40
CA LYS A 321 15.23 15.55 20.70
C LYS A 321 13.95 15.71 21.50
N ILE A 322 13.55 14.65 22.17
CA ILE A 322 12.52 14.70 23.21
C ILE A 322 13.10 14.24 24.54
N ARG A 323 12.61 14.83 25.64
CA ARG A 323 12.94 14.45 27.01
C ARG A 323 11.68 14.26 27.85
N ALA A 324 11.75 13.36 28.81
CA ALA A 324 10.71 13.15 29.81
C ALA A 324 11.30 12.55 31.09
N SER A 325 10.73 12.88 32.24
CA SER A 325 11.00 12.22 33.54
C SER A 325 9.80 11.36 33.92
N ILE A 326 9.98 10.04 33.97
CA ILE A 326 8.89 9.10 34.26
C ILE A 326 8.91 8.74 35.75
N CYS A 327 7.89 9.17 36.50
CA CYS A 327 7.78 9.01 37.95
C CYS A 327 6.44 8.36 38.33
N ASN A 328 6.49 7.43 39.30
CA ASN A 328 5.31 6.73 39.82
C ASN A 328 4.35 7.63 40.58
#